data_AF-A0A450YZY6-F1
#
_entry.id   AF-A0A450YZY6-F1
#
_cell.length_a   1.000
_cell.length_b   1.000
_cell.length_c   1.000
_cell.angle_alpha   90.00
_cell.angle_beta   90.00
_cell.angle_gamma   90.00
#
_symmetry.space_group_name_H-M   'P 1'
#
loop_
_entity.id
_entity.type
_entity.pdbx_description
1 polymer ?
#
loop_
_entity_poly.entity_id
_entity_poly.type
_entity_poly.pdbx_seq_one_letter_code
_entity_poly.pdbx_strand_id
1 'polypeptide(L)' 'MIYLEILEEKYRVPAKLIAGSTSIRDYMERSHRAVQEVARKYGFEIKYADLPATKLAMDK' A
#
# COMPACT_ATOMS: atom_id res chain seq x y z
N MET A 1 -5.91 23.86 -6.99
CA MET A 1 -6.25 22.67 -7.78
C MET A 1 -5.54 21.46 -7.14
N ILE A 2 -5.93 21.09 -5.92
CA ILE A 2 -5.23 20.07 -5.11
C ILE A 2 -5.55 18.64 -5.57
N TYR A 3 -6.69 18.48 -6.25
CA TYR A 3 -7.24 17.16 -6.61
C TYR A 3 -6.41 16.43 -7.68
N LEU A 4 -5.84 17.16 -8.66
CA LEU A 4 -5.01 16.56 -9.70
C LEU A 4 -3.66 16.08 -9.17
N GLU A 5 -2.99 16.87 -8.32
CA GLU A 5 -1.69 16.51 -7.74
C GLU A 5 -1.79 15.25 -6.86
N ILE A 6 -2.87 15.14 -6.07
CA ILE A 6 -3.12 13.93 -5.25
C ILE A 6 -3.41 12.73 -6.15
N LEU A 7 -4.15 12.90 -7.25
CA LEU A 7 -4.41 11.82 -8.20
C LEU A 7 -3.14 11.37 -8.92
N GLU A 8 -2.29 12.30 -9.36
CA GLU A 8 -1.01 11.96 -9.97
C GLU A 8 -0.11 11.17 -9.03
N GLU A 9 0.06 11.62 -7.77
CA GLU A 9 0.86 10.86 -6.80
C GLU A 9 0.22 9.51 -6.42
N LYS A 10 -1.12 9.43 -6.39
CA LYS A 10 -1.86 8.17 -6.20
C LYS A 10 -1.49 7.12 -7.24
N TYR A 11 -1.15 7.51 -8.48
CA TYR A 11 -0.75 6.57 -9.53
C TYR A 11 0.77 6.43 -9.68
N ARG A 12 1.54 7.49 -9.39
CA ARG A 12 3.00 7.51 -9.52
C ARG A 12 3.70 6.59 -8.52
N VAL A 13 3.26 6.58 -7.26
CA VAL A 13 3.88 5.76 -6.21
C VAL A 13 3.69 4.25 -6.49
N PRO A 14 2.48 3.75 -6.81
CA PRO A 14 2.30 2.36 -7.23
C PRO A 14 3.10 1.99 -8.46
N ALA A 15 3.17 2.86 -9.48
CA ALA A 15 3.91 2.57 -10.71
C ALA A 15 5.40 2.31 -10.45
N LYS A 16 6.04 3.10 -9.57
CA LYS A 16 7.43 2.89 -9.14
C LYS A 16 7.61 1.57 -8.38
N LEU A 17 6.67 1.24 -7.50
CA LEU A 17 6.71 0.00 -6.72
C LEU A 17 6.51 -1.23 -7.60
N ILE A 18 5.59 -1.17 -8.57
CA ILE A 18 5.35 -2.24 -9.56
C ILE A 18 6.60 -2.48 -10.41
N ALA A 19 7.23 -1.42 -10.93
CA ALA A 19 8.42 -1.53 -11.78
C ALA A 19 9.60 -2.22 -11.06
N GLY A 20 9.69 -2.07 -9.73
CA GLY A 20 10.71 -2.74 -8.91
C GLY A 20 10.32 -4.14 -8.42
N SER A 21 9.08 -4.58 -8.64
CA SER A 21 8.54 -5.81 -8.07
C SER A 21 8.50 -6.96 -9.07
N THR A 22 8.94 -8.14 -8.63
CA THR A 22 8.93 -9.36 -9.48
C THR A 22 7.64 -10.16 -9.38
N SER A 23 6.77 -9.84 -8.41
CA SER A 23 5.48 -10.46 -8.22
C SER A 23 4.51 -9.55 -7.46
N ILE A 24 3.21 -9.88 -7.48
CA ILE A 24 2.19 -9.19 -6.68
C ILE A 24 2.52 -9.26 -5.18
N ARG A 25 3.09 -10.38 -4.71
CA ARG A 25 3.48 -10.54 -3.30
C ARG A 25 4.62 -9.60 -2.93
N ASP A 26 5.64 -9.49 -3.79
CA ASP A 26 6.76 -8.56 -3.59
C ASP A 26 6.30 -7.09 -3.60
N TYR A 27 5.36 -6.75 -4.50
CA TYR A 27 4.71 -5.44 -4.52
C TYR A 27 3.95 -5.14 -3.21
N MET A 28 3.16 -6.11 -2.71
CA MET A 28 2.39 -5.93 -1.48
C MET A 28 3.30 -5.73 -0.26
N GLU A 29 4.39 -6.50 -0.17
CA GLU A 29 5.36 -6.35 0.92
C GLU A 29 6.06 -4.98 0.88
N ARG A 30 6.54 -4.56 -0.29
CA ARG A 30 7.19 -3.26 -0.47
C ARG A 30 6.25 -2.09 -0.22
N SER A 31 5.02 -2.18 -0.72
CA SER A 31 3.98 -1.18 -0.46
C SER A 31 3.66 -1.09 1.03
N HIS A 32 3.53 -2.22 1.71
CA HIS A 32 3.27 -2.26 3.15
C HIS A 32 4.39 -1.57 3.95
N ARG A 33 5.66 -1.87 3.64
CA ARG A 33 6.82 -1.21 4.28
C ARG A 33 6.83 0.30 4.02
N ALA A 34 6.63 0.71 2.76
CA ALA A 34 6.63 2.13 2.39
C ALA A 34 5.55 2.93 3.14
N VAL A 35 4.35 2.38 3.25
CA VAL A 35 3.25 3.02 3.99
C VAL A 35 3.59 3.10 5.48
N GLN A 36 4.15 2.04 6.09
CA GLN A 36 4.60 2.08 7.49
C GLN A 36 5.68 3.14 7.75
N GLU A 37 6.68 3.26 6.89
CA GLU A 37 7.75 4.25 7.04
C GLU A 37 7.22 5.68 6.97
N VAL A 38 6.32 5.94 6.03
CA VAL A 38 5.66 7.25 5.88
C VAL A 38 4.81 7.54 7.10
N ALA A 39 3.97 6.60 7.54
CA ALA A 39 3.14 6.79 8.72
C ALA A 39 3.97 7.12 9.96
N ARG A 40 5.05 6.37 10.21
CA ARG A 40 5.99 6.64 11.31
C ARG A 40 6.63 8.03 11.19
N LYS A 41 7.05 8.44 10.00
CA LYS A 41 7.68 9.75 9.75
C LYS A 41 6.76 10.91 10.14
N TYR A 42 5.44 10.75 9.96
CA TYR A 42 4.45 11.79 10.26
C TYR A 42 3.71 11.56 11.58
N GLY A 43 4.13 10.58 12.39
CA GLY A 43 3.51 10.30 13.70
C GLY A 43 2.14 9.60 13.62
N PHE A 44 1.81 9.00 12.48
CA PHE A 44 0.60 8.21 12.30
C PHE A 44 0.84 6.72 12.62
N GLU A 45 -0.17 6.07 13.19
CA GLU A 45 -0.22 4.62 13.37
C GLU A 45 -1.17 4.02 12.33
N ILE A 46 -0.71 3.04 11.55
CA ILE A 46 -1.58 2.33 10.60
C ILE A 46 -2.24 1.17 11.32
N LYS A 47 -3.56 1.18 11.36
CA LYS A 47 -4.37 0.04 11.81
C LYS A 47 -5.10 -0.54 10.61
N TYR A 48 -4.83 -1.80 10.33
CA TYR A 48 -5.62 -2.54 9.36
C TYR A 48 -6.87 -3.05 10.05
N ALA A 49 -8.03 -2.82 9.45
CA ALA A 49 -9.27 -3.38 9.95
C ALA A 49 -9.21 -4.91 9.78
N ASP A 50 -9.44 -5.65 10.87
CA ASP A 50 -9.66 -7.10 10.82
C ASP A 50 -11.07 -7.32 10.25
N LEU A 51 -11.19 -7.26 8.92
CA LEU A 51 -12.46 -7.42 8.23
C LEU A 51 -12.85 -8.91 8.28
N PRO A 52 -14.06 -9.26 8.76
CA PRO A 52 -14.49 -10.66 8.90
C PRO A 52 -14.73 -11.41 7.57
N ALA A 53 -14.19 -10.96 6.44
CA ALA A 53 -14.45 -11.53 5.12
C ALA A 53 -13.20 -11.90 4.30
N THR A 54 -12.00 -11.93 4.88
CA THR A 54 -10.77 -12.35 4.14
C THR A 54 -10.17 -13.68 4.63
N LYS A 55 -10.75 -14.33 5.65
CA LYS A 55 -10.43 -15.73 5.97
C LYS A 55 -10.99 -16.73 4.95
N LEU A 56 -11.87 -16.29 4.05
CA LEU A 56 -12.53 -17.12 3.03
C LEU A 56 -11.68 -17.43 1.79
N ALA A 57 -10.50 -16.81 1.63
CA ALA A 57 -9.65 -17.00 0.44
C ALA A 57 -8.33 -17.74 0.72
N MET A 58 -8.06 -18.15 1.97
CA MET A 58 -6.80 -18.82 2.35
C MET A 58 -7.03 -20.20 3.02
N ASP A 59 -8.22 -20.78 2.86
CA ASP A 59 -8.48 -22.18 3.20
C ASP A 59 -8.66 -22.97 1.89
N LYS A 60 -7.56 -23.54 1.39
CA LYS A 60 -7.56 -24.65 0.44
C LYS A 60 -6.32 -25.49 0.60
#